data_AF-A0A5K0XHQ5-F1
#
_entry.id   AF-A0A5K0XHQ5-F1
#
_cell.length_a   1.000
_cell.length_b   1.000
_cell.length_c   1.000
_cell.angle_alpha   90.00
_cell.angle_beta   90.00
_cell.angle_gamma   90.00
#
_symmetry.space_group_name_H-M   'P 1'
#
loop_
_entity.id
_entity.type
_entity.pdbx_description
1 polymer ?
#
loop_
_entity_poly.entity_id
_entity_poly.type
_entity_poly.pdbx_seq_one_letter_code
_entity_poly.pdbx_strand_id
1 'polypeptide(L)'
;SALGNREQSSTRKWANARLDLTSELLASEYFHLFSCHRQPETGSAICNHTEKSNDFGELNLGISGNDLSRPIKVLYTSDNLSDCEIAVRLIAKAWLDSQGDPMVELSLSKAAVVEGILEVISSSKDDEILELSMSILAELVVRNKVNRQIILNADPQLEIFVRLLRNDALFLKAGVLLYLLKPRARQMLSHELVELILRVLQDGDRIQSLFTVKCSPRVAALYLLEQILTGFDIDKNVENAKQVVSLGGLELLIRTLEVGDSRERKSATGLLNSCIQGDGDCRHYLAENIKKSFILELLLSNEGKSSSSALSLLIELLCLNG
;
A
#
# COMPACT_ATOMS: atom_id res chain seq x y z
N SER A 1 16.52 39.96 -31.24
CA SER A 1 17.61 39.45 -30.37
C SER A 1 17.03 38.35 -29.51
N ALA A 2 17.26 37.10 -29.90
CA ALA A 2 16.80 35.90 -29.23
C ALA A 2 17.90 35.41 -28.28
N LEU A 3 17.58 35.21 -26.99
CA LEU A 3 18.32 34.39 -26.03
C LEU A 3 17.48 34.31 -24.75
N GLY A 4 17.14 33.10 -24.32
CA GLY A 4 16.51 32.86 -23.01
C GLY A 4 15.38 31.84 -23.05
N ASN A 5 15.67 30.59 -23.41
CA ASN A 5 14.85 29.42 -23.06
C ASN A 5 15.65 28.14 -23.37
N ARG A 6 16.60 27.76 -22.50
CA ARG A 6 17.26 26.44 -22.61
C ARG A 6 17.73 25.81 -21.29
N GLU A 7 17.51 26.41 -20.13
CA GLU A 7 18.07 25.90 -18.87
C GLU A 7 17.09 25.15 -17.94
N GLN A 8 15.78 25.16 -18.21
CA GLN A 8 14.81 24.41 -17.39
C GLN A 8 14.56 22.95 -17.84
N SER A 9 15.09 22.54 -19.00
CA SER A 9 14.92 21.17 -19.52
C SER A 9 16.01 20.20 -19.05
N SER A 10 17.18 20.68 -18.60
CA SER A 10 18.28 19.83 -18.16
C SER A 10 18.11 19.41 -16.70
N THR A 11 17.71 20.30 -15.79
CA THR A 11 17.54 20.00 -14.36
C THR A 11 16.46 18.94 -14.06
N ARG A 12 15.36 18.90 -14.83
CA ARG A 12 14.33 17.84 -14.71
C ARG A 12 14.83 16.45 -15.15
N LYS A 13 15.71 16.39 -16.14
CA LYS A 13 16.29 15.11 -16.60
C LYS A 13 17.24 14.49 -15.57
N TRP A 14 17.94 15.30 -14.78
CA TRP A 14 18.89 14.82 -13.78
C TRP A 14 18.18 14.42 -12.48
N ALA A 15 17.06 15.08 -12.14
CA ALA A 15 16.21 14.67 -11.03
C ALA A 15 15.53 13.31 -11.29
N ASN A 16 14.97 13.11 -12.50
CA ASN A 16 14.37 11.83 -12.88
C ASN A 16 15.41 10.70 -13.00
N ALA A 17 16.58 10.97 -13.61
CA ALA A 17 17.64 9.98 -13.70
C ALA A 17 18.20 9.57 -12.32
N ARG A 18 18.20 10.49 -11.35
CA ARG A 18 18.64 10.19 -9.97
C ARG A 18 17.61 9.37 -9.21
N LEU A 19 16.30 9.64 -9.41
CA LEU A 19 15.20 8.83 -8.87
C LEU A 19 15.19 7.41 -9.45
N ASP A 20 15.40 7.28 -10.76
CA ASP A 20 15.49 5.98 -11.45
C ASP A 20 16.72 5.18 -10.98
N LEU A 21 17.90 5.81 -10.86
CA LEU A 21 19.10 5.16 -10.31
C LEU A 21 18.93 4.74 -8.85
N THR A 22 18.31 5.58 -8.01
CA THR A 22 18.03 5.18 -6.61
C THR A 22 17.01 4.05 -6.54
N SER A 23 16.04 4.01 -7.46
CA SER A 23 15.08 2.90 -7.52
C SER A 23 15.72 1.59 -7.98
N GLU A 24 16.68 1.65 -8.92
CA GLU A 24 17.45 0.47 -9.36
C GLU A 24 18.45 -0.02 -8.31
N LEU A 25 19.11 0.91 -7.60
CA LEU A 25 20.00 0.57 -6.48
C LEU A 25 19.23 -0.04 -5.31
N LEU A 26 18.08 0.53 -4.95
CA LEU A 26 17.19 -0.05 -3.93
C LEU A 26 16.69 -1.43 -4.38
N ALA A 27 16.21 -1.60 -5.63
CA ALA A 27 15.79 -2.90 -6.15
C ALA A 27 16.91 -3.96 -6.09
N SER A 28 18.16 -3.57 -6.35
CA SER A 28 19.33 -4.45 -6.22
C SER A 28 19.65 -4.81 -4.77
N GLU A 29 19.48 -3.89 -3.82
CA GLU A 29 19.68 -4.17 -2.38
C GLU A 29 18.55 -5.05 -1.81
N TYR A 30 17.32 -4.92 -2.33
CA TYR A 30 16.17 -5.76 -1.96
C TYR A 30 16.34 -7.23 -2.36
N PHE A 31 16.91 -7.50 -3.55
CA PHE A 31 17.23 -8.88 -3.99
C PHE A 31 18.17 -9.61 -3.01
N HIS A 32 19.02 -8.84 -2.29
CA HIS A 32 19.95 -9.40 -1.32
C HIS A 32 19.35 -9.59 0.09
N LEU A 33 18.20 -8.96 0.39
CA LEU A 33 17.59 -9.02 1.72
C LEU A 33 16.95 -10.39 2.05
N PHE A 34 16.48 -11.13 1.02
CA PHE A 34 15.77 -12.41 1.20
C PHE A 34 16.62 -13.65 0.86
N SER A 35 17.86 -13.47 0.41
CA SER A 35 18.76 -14.54 -0.06
C SER A 35 19.34 -15.47 1.05
N CYS A 36 18.89 -15.40 2.30
CA CYS A 36 19.55 -16.09 3.43
C CYS A 36 19.11 -17.54 3.71
N HIS A 37 18.31 -18.19 2.85
CA HIS A 37 17.95 -19.60 3.03
C HIS A 37 18.75 -20.55 2.10
N ARG A 38 20.06 -20.69 2.35
CA ARG A 38 20.80 -21.89 1.92
C ARG A 38 20.87 -22.86 3.10
N GLN A 39 20.12 -23.96 3.03
CA GLN A 39 20.50 -25.16 3.79
C GLN A 39 21.72 -25.81 3.11
N PRO A 40 22.71 -26.29 3.87
CA PRO A 40 23.87 -26.96 3.32
C PRO A 40 23.55 -28.43 3.04
N GLU A 41 23.46 -28.83 1.77
CA GLU A 41 23.59 -30.24 1.42
C GLU A 41 25.03 -30.56 1.04
N THR A 42 25.59 -31.45 1.85
CA THR A 42 26.83 -32.18 1.66
C THR A 42 26.87 -32.91 0.32
N GLY A 43 27.95 -32.73 -0.46
CA GLY A 43 28.19 -33.57 -1.64
C GLY A 43 29.27 -33.06 -2.57
N SER A 44 30.45 -33.67 -2.49
CA SER A 44 31.55 -33.50 -3.44
C SER A 44 31.17 -33.98 -4.84
N ALA A 45 31.41 -33.17 -5.89
CA ALA A 45 31.93 -33.63 -7.19
C ALA A 45 32.23 -32.48 -8.16
N ILE A 46 33.54 -32.22 -8.32
CA ILE A 46 34.31 -32.08 -9.57
C ILE A 46 33.58 -31.50 -10.80
N CYS A 47 34.02 -30.32 -11.20
CA CYS A 47 33.74 -29.67 -12.48
C CYS A 47 34.23 -30.48 -13.68
N ASN A 48 33.52 -30.40 -14.81
CA ASN A 48 34.13 -30.28 -16.13
C ASN A 48 33.18 -29.55 -17.09
N HIS A 49 33.70 -28.49 -17.71
CA HIS A 49 33.09 -27.76 -18.82
C HIS A 49 33.31 -28.51 -20.14
N THR A 50 32.30 -28.52 -21.02
CA THR A 50 32.49 -28.22 -22.45
C THR A 50 31.14 -27.99 -23.18
N GLU A 51 31.04 -26.80 -23.77
CA GLU A 51 30.51 -26.45 -25.11
C GLU A 51 29.00 -26.56 -25.48
N LYS A 52 28.39 -25.36 -25.52
CA LYS A 52 27.54 -24.74 -26.54
C LYS A 52 26.75 -25.65 -27.53
N SER A 53 25.43 -25.47 -27.53
CA SER A 53 24.71 -25.11 -28.76
C SER A 53 23.47 -24.26 -28.45
N ASN A 54 23.25 -23.24 -29.27
CA ASN A 54 22.05 -22.41 -29.28
C ASN A 54 20.86 -23.27 -29.68
N ASP A 55 19.82 -23.30 -28.84
CA ASP A 55 18.49 -23.67 -29.29
C ASP A 55 17.49 -22.68 -28.67
N PHE A 56 16.83 -21.91 -29.54
CA PHE A 56 15.68 -21.08 -29.19
C PHE A 56 14.51 -22.04 -28.95
N GLY A 57 14.55 -22.74 -27.83
CA GLY A 57 13.44 -23.54 -27.36
C GLY A 57 12.43 -22.62 -26.70
N GLU A 58 11.35 -22.30 -27.43
CA GLU A 58 10.06 -22.05 -26.79
C GLU A 58 9.90 -23.07 -25.65
N LEU A 59 9.87 -22.59 -24.41
CA LEU A 59 9.46 -23.39 -23.28
C LEU A 59 7.97 -23.68 -23.45
N ASN A 60 7.65 -24.65 -24.31
CA ASN A 60 6.38 -25.35 -24.33
C ASN A 60 6.23 -26.07 -23.00
N LEU A 61 5.81 -25.31 -21.99
CA LEU A 61 5.42 -25.80 -20.68
C LEU A 61 4.10 -26.55 -20.86
N GLY A 62 4.19 -27.82 -21.23
CA GLY A 62 3.12 -28.79 -21.10
C GLY A 62 2.79 -28.95 -19.61
N ILE A 63 1.94 -28.06 -19.10
CA ILE A 63 1.46 -28.06 -17.71
C ILE A 63 0.09 -28.76 -17.70
N SER A 64 0.00 -29.88 -16.99
CA SER A 64 -1.29 -30.31 -16.43
C SER A 64 -1.72 -29.22 -15.44
N GLY A 65 -2.86 -28.57 -15.71
CA GLY A 65 -3.27 -27.26 -15.17
C GLY A 65 -3.34 -27.07 -13.65
N ASN A 66 -2.92 -28.05 -12.84
CA ASN A 66 -3.01 -28.02 -11.38
C ASN A 66 -1.66 -28.15 -10.65
N ASP A 67 -0.51 -28.27 -11.33
CA ASP A 67 0.78 -28.38 -10.63
C ASP A 67 1.34 -27.02 -10.18
N LEU A 68 0.93 -26.60 -8.98
CA LEU A 68 1.39 -25.38 -8.32
C LEU A 68 2.84 -25.49 -7.80
N SER A 69 3.41 -26.69 -7.70
CA SER A 69 4.72 -26.90 -7.07
C SER A 69 5.86 -26.23 -7.84
N ARG A 70 5.80 -26.29 -9.18
CA ARG A 70 6.81 -25.70 -10.06
C ARG A 70 6.86 -24.18 -9.98
N PRO A 71 5.76 -23.42 -10.20
CA PRO A 71 5.82 -21.96 -10.11
C PRO A 71 6.14 -21.48 -8.70
N ILE A 72 5.67 -22.17 -7.65
CA ILE A 72 6.09 -21.90 -6.26
C ILE A 72 7.60 -22.00 -6.13
N LYS A 73 8.22 -23.07 -6.66
CA LYS A 73 9.67 -23.27 -6.57
C LYS A 73 10.45 -22.16 -7.26
N VAL A 74 9.97 -21.67 -8.41
CA VAL A 74 10.64 -20.60 -9.16
C VAL A 74 10.78 -19.33 -8.32
N LEU A 75 9.75 -18.94 -7.56
CA LEU A 75 9.75 -17.71 -6.75
C LEU A 75 10.93 -17.59 -5.77
N TYR A 76 11.51 -18.70 -5.31
CA TYR A 76 12.62 -18.69 -4.35
C TYR A 76 13.88 -19.40 -4.86
N THR A 77 13.94 -19.76 -6.15
CA THR A 77 15.12 -20.40 -6.74
C THR A 77 15.63 -19.75 -8.02
N SER A 78 14.84 -18.89 -8.67
CA SER A 78 15.28 -18.17 -9.86
C SER A 78 15.72 -16.76 -9.51
N ASP A 79 16.90 -16.37 -9.99
CA ASP A 79 17.38 -14.99 -9.92
C ASP A 79 16.90 -14.15 -11.12
N ASN A 80 16.17 -14.76 -12.06
CA ASN A 80 15.63 -14.07 -13.24
C ASN A 80 14.22 -13.55 -12.95
N LEU A 81 14.09 -12.22 -12.89
CA LEU A 81 12.80 -11.55 -12.67
C LEU A 81 11.72 -12.03 -13.64
N SER A 82 12.02 -12.20 -14.93
CA SER A 82 11.03 -12.63 -15.92
C SER A 82 10.46 -14.02 -15.59
N ASP A 83 11.27 -14.93 -15.05
CA ASP A 83 10.80 -16.25 -14.64
C ASP A 83 9.87 -16.15 -13.43
N CYS A 84 10.22 -15.29 -12.47
CA CYS A 84 9.40 -15.02 -11.29
C CYS A 84 8.06 -14.34 -11.66
N GLU A 85 8.06 -13.42 -12.62
CA GLU A 85 6.85 -12.79 -13.16
C GLU A 85 5.93 -13.83 -13.84
N ILE A 86 6.49 -14.74 -14.64
CA ILE A 86 5.74 -15.86 -15.23
C ILE A 86 5.19 -16.78 -14.13
N ALA A 87 5.98 -17.05 -13.09
CA ALA A 87 5.53 -17.85 -11.95
C ALA A 87 4.33 -17.21 -11.23
N VAL A 88 4.36 -15.88 -11.03
CA VAL A 88 3.22 -15.14 -10.48
C VAL A 88 1.98 -15.29 -11.35
N ARG A 89 2.08 -15.15 -12.69
CA ARG A 89 0.95 -15.36 -13.60
C ARG A 89 0.36 -16.76 -13.47
N LEU A 90 1.21 -17.78 -13.38
CA LEU A 90 0.77 -19.18 -13.20
C LEU A 90 0.11 -19.41 -11.84
N ILE A 91 0.64 -18.84 -10.76
CA ILE A 91 0.06 -18.91 -9.41
C ILE A 91 -1.29 -18.22 -9.38
N ALA A 92 -1.41 -17.02 -9.95
CA ALA A 92 -2.66 -16.27 -10.02
C ALA A 92 -3.74 -17.07 -10.78
N LYS A 93 -3.37 -17.66 -11.93
CA LYS A 93 -4.26 -18.53 -12.69
C LYS A 93 -4.72 -19.72 -11.85
N ALA A 94 -3.78 -20.45 -11.23
CA ALA A 94 -4.11 -21.60 -10.39
C ALA A 94 -5.02 -21.22 -9.20
N TRP A 95 -4.80 -20.05 -8.58
CA TRP A 95 -5.67 -19.53 -7.53
C TRP A 95 -7.10 -19.32 -8.04
N LEU A 96 -7.27 -18.62 -9.17
CA LEU A 96 -8.57 -18.34 -9.76
C LEU A 96 -9.30 -19.62 -10.19
N ASP A 97 -8.58 -20.56 -10.81
CA ASP A 97 -9.12 -21.85 -11.26
C ASP A 97 -9.55 -22.73 -10.07
N SER A 98 -8.88 -22.61 -8.92
CA SER A 98 -9.17 -23.38 -7.70
C SER A 98 -10.45 -22.94 -6.97
N GLN A 99 -10.96 -21.74 -7.25
CA GLN A 99 -12.08 -21.12 -6.54
C GLN A 99 -11.92 -21.08 -5.01
N GLY A 100 -10.68 -20.94 -4.52
CA GLY A 100 -10.39 -20.88 -3.08
C GLY A 100 -10.23 -22.25 -2.41
N ASP A 101 -9.70 -23.24 -3.13
CA ASP A 101 -9.33 -24.54 -2.57
C ASP A 101 -8.38 -24.39 -1.36
N PRO A 102 -8.73 -24.91 -0.17
CA PRO A 102 -7.89 -24.86 1.03
C PRO A 102 -6.47 -25.43 0.82
N MET A 103 -6.28 -26.41 -0.07
CA MET A 103 -4.96 -26.99 -0.34
C MET A 103 -4.06 -26.05 -1.14
N VAL A 104 -4.65 -25.29 -2.07
CA VAL A 104 -3.95 -24.23 -2.81
C VAL A 104 -3.61 -23.09 -1.87
N GLU A 105 -4.56 -22.66 -1.02
CA GLU A 105 -4.32 -21.65 0.01
C GLU A 105 -3.18 -22.02 0.96
N LEU A 106 -3.19 -23.26 1.47
CA LEU A 106 -2.14 -23.75 2.37
C LEU A 106 -0.77 -23.75 1.71
N SER A 107 -0.71 -24.10 0.42
CA SER A 107 0.53 -24.11 -0.34
C SER A 107 1.08 -22.70 -0.56
N LEU A 108 0.20 -21.72 -0.83
CA LEU A 108 0.57 -20.32 -1.05
C LEU A 108 0.83 -19.54 0.24
N SER A 109 0.27 -19.97 1.38
CA SER A 109 0.48 -19.32 2.68
C SER A 109 1.84 -19.64 3.34
N LYS A 110 2.73 -20.37 2.67
CA LYS A 110 4.09 -20.61 3.16
C LYS A 110 4.88 -19.30 3.12
N ALA A 111 5.65 -19.01 4.18
CA ALA A 111 6.40 -17.76 4.30
C ALA A 111 7.28 -17.46 3.07
N ALA A 112 8.05 -18.45 2.60
CA ALA A 112 8.90 -18.31 1.41
C ALA A 112 8.11 -17.92 0.14
N VAL A 113 6.84 -18.33 0.02
CA VAL A 113 6.00 -17.96 -1.12
C VAL A 113 5.51 -16.52 -0.99
N VAL A 114 5.04 -16.16 0.20
CA VAL A 114 4.58 -14.78 0.49
C VAL A 114 5.74 -13.78 0.32
N GLU A 115 6.92 -14.11 0.82
CA GLU A 115 8.14 -13.30 0.69
C GLU A 115 8.60 -13.24 -0.77
N GLY A 116 8.61 -14.36 -1.50
CA GLY A 116 8.95 -14.36 -2.93
C GLY A 116 7.99 -13.53 -3.79
N ILE A 117 6.68 -13.55 -3.48
CA ILE A 117 5.71 -12.64 -4.14
C ILE A 117 6.02 -11.17 -3.80
N LEU A 118 6.39 -10.89 -2.54
CA LEU A 118 6.74 -9.53 -2.12
C LEU A 118 8.03 -9.02 -2.80
N GLU A 119 8.99 -9.91 -3.06
CA GLU A 119 10.19 -9.62 -3.85
C GLU A 119 9.88 -9.35 -5.33
N VAL A 120 8.95 -10.10 -5.92
CA VAL A 120 8.45 -9.77 -7.26
C VAL A 120 7.77 -8.41 -7.27
N ILE A 121 6.99 -8.09 -6.24
CA ILE A 121 6.40 -6.76 -6.09
C ILE A 121 7.51 -5.71 -6.07
N SER A 122 8.53 -5.83 -5.20
CA SER A 122 9.58 -4.82 -5.05
C SER A 122 10.37 -4.57 -6.35
N SER A 123 10.53 -5.59 -7.18
CA SER A 123 11.40 -5.56 -8.36
C SER A 123 10.67 -5.27 -9.68
N SER A 124 9.42 -5.74 -9.84
CA SER A 124 8.69 -5.61 -11.10
C SER A 124 8.22 -4.18 -11.38
N LYS A 125 8.22 -3.83 -12.68
CA LYS A 125 7.67 -2.59 -13.24
C LYS A 125 6.41 -2.85 -14.10
N ASP A 126 5.99 -4.10 -14.22
CA ASP A 126 4.81 -4.49 -15.00
C ASP A 126 3.55 -4.38 -14.11
N ASP A 127 2.65 -3.45 -14.46
CA ASP A 127 1.42 -3.19 -13.70
C ASP A 127 0.52 -4.44 -13.60
N GLU A 128 0.49 -5.29 -14.63
CA GLU A 128 -0.27 -6.55 -14.58
C GLU A 128 0.30 -7.47 -13.50
N ILE A 129 1.62 -7.64 -13.47
CA ILE A 129 2.29 -8.48 -12.47
C ILE A 129 2.08 -7.93 -11.06
N LEU A 130 2.25 -6.62 -10.88
CA LEU A 130 2.03 -5.97 -9.59
C LEU A 130 0.59 -6.18 -9.11
N GLU A 131 -0.39 -6.02 -9.99
CA GLU A 131 -1.80 -6.24 -9.66
C GLU A 131 -2.10 -7.69 -9.29
N LEU A 132 -1.59 -8.66 -10.04
CA LEU A 132 -1.76 -10.09 -9.74
C LEU A 132 -1.11 -10.44 -8.39
N SER A 133 0.10 -9.94 -8.16
CA SER A 133 0.83 -10.17 -6.90
C SER A 133 0.08 -9.59 -5.70
N MET A 134 -0.37 -8.34 -5.78
CA MET A 134 -1.20 -7.72 -4.74
C MET A 134 -2.51 -8.47 -4.53
N SER A 135 -3.12 -9.00 -5.59
CA SER A 135 -4.36 -9.75 -5.52
C SER A 135 -4.19 -11.07 -4.78
N ILE A 136 -3.11 -11.81 -5.06
CA ILE A 136 -2.77 -13.03 -4.31
C ILE A 136 -2.53 -12.69 -2.83
N LEU A 137 -1.72 -11.67 -2.53
CA LEU A 137 -1.45 -11.28 -1.14
C LEU A 137 -2.71 -10.84 -0.39
N ALA A 138 -3.62 -10.11 -1.04
CA ALA A 138 -4.89 -9.70 -0.43
C ALA A 138 -5.75 -10.90 -0.02
N GLU A 139 -5.85 -11.90 -0.89
CA GLU A 139 -6.59 -13.13 -0.62
C GLU A 139 -6.00 -13.91 0.56
N LEU A 140 -4.67 -14.03 0.60
CA LEU A 140 -3.94 -14.71 1.65
C LEU A 140 -4.06 -14.00 3.00
N VAL A 141 -4.00 -12.67 3.00
CA VAL A 141 -4.11 -11.85 4.22
C VAL A 141 -5.51 -11.91 4.83
N VAL A 142 -6.55 -11.90 3.99
CA VAL A 142 -7.94 -11.97 4.45
C VAL A 142 -8.25 -13.32 5.10
N ARG A 143 -7.68 -14.42 4.59
CA ARG A 143 -7.92 -15.76 5.13
C ARG A 143 -7.08 -16.09 6.36
N ASN A 144 -5.83 -15.63 6.40
CA ASN A 144 -4.92 -15.95 7.49
C ASN A 144 -4.13 -14.72 7.98
N LYS A 145 -4.38 -14.33 9.23
CA LYS A 145 -3.70 -13.19 9.89
C LYS A 145 -2.18 -13.40 10.05
N VAL A 146 -1.68 -14.64 9.97
CA VAL A 146 -0.24 -14.90 9.98
C VAL A 146 0.44 -14.33 8.73
N ASN A 147 -0.23 -14.39 7.56
CA ASN A 147 0.30 -13.85 6.30
C ASN A 147 0.52 -12.33 6.39
N ARG A 148 -0.37 -11.61 7.10
CA ARG A 148 -0.16 -10.20 7.42
C ARG A 148 1.16 -9.97 8.17
N GLN A 149 1.47 -10.80 9.17
CA GLN A 149 2.68 -10.62 9.97
C GLN A 149 3.94 -10.94 9.17
N ILE A 150 3.89 -11.96 8.29
CA ILE A 150 4.99 -12.28 7.37
C ILE A 150 5.31 -11.06 6.49
N ILE A 151 4.30 -10.49 5.84
CA ILE A 151 4.48 -9.32 4.96
C ILE A 151 5.01 -8.12 5.75
N LEU A 152 4.43 -7.81 6.91
CA LEU A 152 4.86 -6.68 7.74
C LEU A 152 6.26 -6.87 8.35
N ASN A 153 6.73 -8.10 8.52
CA ASN A 153 8.09 -8.39 8.97
C ASN A 153 9.10 -8.27 7.82
N ALA A 154 8.69 -8.67 6.61
CA ALA A 154 9.50 -8.56 5.41
C ALA A 154 9.65 -7.10 4.93
N ASP A 155 8.64 -6.25 5.16
CA ASP A 155 8.68 -4.82 4.87
C ASP A 155 8.36 -3.97 6.12
N PRO A 156 9.29 -3.88 7.09
CA PRO A 156 9.03 -3.28 8.39
C PRO A 156 8.81 -1.75 8.34
N GLN A 157 9.33 -1.09 7.31
CA GLN A 157 9.18 0.36 7.09
C GLN A 157 8.21 0.70 5.94
N LEU A 158 7.54 -0.30 5.39
CA LEU A 158 6.55 -0.16 4.32
C LEU A 158 7.11 0.47 3.04
N GLU A 159 8.40 0.30 2.75
CA GLU A 159 9.05 0.90 1.58
C GLU A 159 8.47 0.36 0.26
N ILE A 160 8.14 -0.93 0.24
CA ILE A 160 7.51 -1.57 -0.93
C ILE A 160 6.12 -0.98 -1.14
N PHE A 161 5.36 -0.78 -0.05
CA PHE A 161 4.02 -0.20 -0.10
C PHE A 161 4.03 1.28 -0.45
N VAL A 162 5.00 2.05 0.04
CA VAL A 162 5.21 3.45 -0.35
C VAL A 162 5.46 3.53 -1.86
N ARG A 163 6.32 2.66 -2.41
CA ARG A 163 6.56 2.60 -3.85
C ARG A 163 5.29 2.23 -4.63
N LEU A 164 4.52 1.26 -4.16
CA LEU A 164 3.24 0.89 -4.78
C LEU A 164 2.21 2.03 -4.74
N LEU A 165 2.17 2.81 -3.66
CA LEU A 165 1.29 3.97 -3.53
C LEU A 165 1.67 5.12 -4.47
N ARG A 166 2.92 5.18 -4.94
CA ARG A 166 3.36 6.12 -5.99
C ARG A 166 2.93 5.69 -7.40
N ASN A 167 2.55 4.42 -7.60
CA ASN A 167 2.15 3.92 -8.91
C ASN A 167 0.78 4.50 -9.33
N ASP A 168 0.73 5.16 -10.49
CA ASP A 168 -0.46 5.88 -10.94
C ASP A 168 -1.66 5.00 -11.27
N ALA A 169 -1.43 3.78 -11.75
CA ALA A 169 -2.50 2.84 -12.10
C ALA A 169 -3.01 2.08 -10.88
N LEU A 170 -2.15 1.86 -9.88
CA LEU A 170 -2.37 0.88 -8.82
C LEU A 170 -2.53 1.46 -7.42
N PHE A 171 -2.31 2.76 -7.21
CA PHE A 171 -2.31 3.37 -5.86
C PHE A 171 -3.58 3.08 -5.04
N LEU A 172 -4.76 3.02 -5.66
CA LEU A 172 -6.02 2.69 -4.95
C LEU A 172 -6.01 1.24 -4.43
N LYS A 173 -5.52 0.30 -5.25
CA LYS A 173 -5.38 -1.12 -4.88
C LYS A 173 -4.28 -1.32 -3.84
N ALA A 174 -3.17 -0.61 -3.99
CA ALA A 174 -2.08 -0.58 -3.03
C ALA A 174 -2.55 -0.07 -1.65
N GLY A 175 -3.32 1.02 -1.61
CA GLY A 175 -3.91 1.55 -0.39
C GLY A 175 -4.85 0.54 0.28
N VAL A 176 -5.64 -0.18 -0.51
CA VAL A 176 -6.48 -1.28 -0.01
C VAL A 176 -5.64 -2.41 0.59
N LEU A 177 -4.62 -2.91 -0.12
CA LEU A 177 -3.78 -3.98 0.40
C LEU A 177 -3.06 -3.55 1.69
N LEU A 178 -2.52 -2.33 1.72
CA LEU A 178 -1.91 -1.76 2.91
C LEU A 178 -2.90 -1.69 4.08
N TYR A 179 -4.15 -1.30 3.82
CA TYR A 179 -5.20 -1.32 4.83
C TYR A 179 -5.54 -2.73 5.34
N LEU A 180 -5.53 -3.76 4.47
CA LEU A 180 -5.74 -5.15 4.88
C LEU A 180 -4.61 -5.63 5.81
N LEU A 181 -3.39 -5.16 5.58
CA LEU A 181 -2.25 -5.39 6.45
C LEU A 181 -2.32 -4.63 7.77
N LYS A 182 -3.22 -3.64 7.91
CA LYS A 182 -3.45 -2.91 9.16
C LYS A 182 -2.14 -2.44 9.84
N PRO A 183 -1.22 -1.77 9.14
CA PRO A 183 0.03 -1.31 9.75
C PRO A 183 -0.26 -0.40 10.94
N ARG A 184 0.66 -0.38 11.91
CA ARG A 184 0.62 0.58 13.01
C ARG A 184 1.52 1.78 12.68
N ALA A 185 1.28 2.91 13.33
CA ALA A 185 2.08 4.13 13.18
C ALA A 185 3.60 3.89 13.20
N ARG A 186 4.11 3.04 14.09
CA ARG A 186 5.55 2.71 14.16
C ARG A 186 6.18 2.19 12.86
N GLN A 187 5.37 1.69 11.93
CA GLN A 187 5.81 1.18 10.62
C GLN A 187 5.61 2.22 9.51
N MET A 188 4.87 3.30 9.77
CA MET A 188 4.41 4.29 8.80
C MET A 188 5.28 5.55 8.85
N LEU A 189 6.60 5.37 8.70
CA LEU A 189 7.60 6.42 8.97
C LEU A 189 7.90 7.34 7.77
N SER A 190 7.49 6.96 6.55
CA SER A 190 7.77 7.80 5.37
C SER A 190 7.06 9.14 5.46
N HIS A 191 7.79 10.22 5.18
CA HIS A 191 7.31 11.60 5.23
C HIS A 191 6.29 11.93 4.13
N GLU A 192 6.29 11.19 3.03
CA GLU A 192 5.35 11.38 1.92
C GLU A 192 4.03 10.62 2.13
N LEU A 193 3.95 9.78 3.17
CA LEU A 193 2.83 8.86 3.34
C LEU A 193 1.51 9.61 3.52
N VAL A 194 1.53 10.79 4.17
CA VAL A 194 0.36 11.68 4.27
C VAL A 194 -0.14 12.07 2.87
N GLU A 195 0.75 12.53 1.99
CA GLU A 195 0.40 12.93 0.62
C GLU A 195 -0.19 11.75 -0.17
N LEU A 196 0.47 10.60 -0.12
CA LEU A 196 0.02 9.40 -0.83
C LEU A 196 -1.34 8.90 -0.32
N ILE A 197 -1.60 8.98 0.99
CA ILE A 197 -2.89 8.58 1.56
C ILE A 197 -3.99 9.58 1.22
N LEU A 198 -3.70 10.89 1.21
CA LEU A 198 -4.67 11.90 0.77
C LEU A 198 -5.05 11.71 -0.69
N ARG A 199 -4.10 11.32 -1.56
CA ARG A 199 -4.38 10.91 -2.94
C ARG A 199 -5.36 9.74 -3.00
N VAL A 200 -5.16 8.69 -2.18
CA VAL A 200 -6.10 7.56 -2.08
C VAL A 200 -7.48 8.02 -1.58
N LEU A 201 -7.54 8.95 -0.63
CA LEU A 201 -8.79 9.50 -0.12
C LEU A 201 -9.55 10.29 -1.20
N GLN A 202 -8.83 11.09 -1.98
CA GLN A 202 -9.37 11.96 -3.02
C GLN A 202 -10.05 11.16 -4.15
N ASP A 203 -9.43 10.08 -4.60
CA ASP A 203 -9.91 9.26 -5.72
C ASP A 203 -10.60 7.94 -5.28
N GLY A 204 -10.78 7.77 -3.95
CA GLY A 204 -11.18 6.52 -3.32
C GLY A 204 -12.67 6.18 -3.34
N ASP A 205 -13.46 6.86 -4.17
CA ASP A 205 -14.94 6.74 -4.20
C ASP A 205 -15.43 5.37 -4.72
N ARG A 206 -14.58 4.65 -5.47
CA ARG A 206 -14.92 3.37 -6.10
C ARG A 206 -14.30 2.19 -5.35
N ILE A 207 -15.14 1.20 -5.04
CA ILE A 207 -14.69 -0.09 -4.51
C ILE A 207 -13.68 -0.72 -5.47
N GLN A 208 -12.54 -1.12 -4.93
CA GLN A 208 -11.52 -1.85 -5.66
C GLN A 208 -11.69 -3.35 -5.43
N SER A 209 -11.34 -4.13 -6.45
CA SER A 209 -11.32 -5.59 -6.38
C SER A 209 -9.89 -6.08 -6.53
N LEU A 210 -9.50 -7.01 -5.66
CA LEU A 210 -8.26 -7.77 -5.67
C LEU A 210 -8.69 -9.24 -5.64
N PHE A 211 -8.91 -9.80 -6.83
CA PHE A 211 -9.69 -11.03 -7.03
C PHE A 211 -11.05 -10.99 -6.31
N THR A 212 -11.30 -11.89 -5.36
CA THR A 212 -12.57 -11.96 -4.62
C THR A 212 -12.66 -10.92 -3.50
N VAL A 213 -11.53 -10.33 -3.09
CA VAL A 213 -11.49 -9.30 -2.05
C VAL A 213 -11.99 -7.98 -2.63
N LYS A 214 -13.05 -7.44 -2.03
CA LYS A 214 -13.60 -6.11 -2.35
C LYS A 214 -13.42 -5.17 -1.16
N CYS A 215 -12.87 -3.98 -1.41
CA CYS A 215 -12.64 -3.00 -0.35
C CYS A 215 -12.80 -1.56 -0.87
N SER A 216 -13.23 -0.66 0.01
CA SER A 216 -13.31 0.78 -0.26
C SER A 216 -11.94 1.42 0.01
N PRO A 217 -11.30 2.06 -0.99
CA PRO A 217 -10.07 2.82 -0.77
C PRO A 217 -10.29 4.01 0.18
N ARG A 218 -11.48 4.62 0.19
CA ARG A 218 -11.81 5.67 1.16
C ARG A 218 -11.69 5.17 2.60
N VAL A 219 -12.27 4.00 2.90
CA VAL A 219 -12.15 3.37 4.23
C VAL A 219 -10.69 3.05 4.55
N ALA A 220 -9.92 2.61 3.55
CA ALA A 220 -8.49 2.37 3.69
C ALA A 220 -7.75 3.66 4.06
N ALA A 221 -7.96 4.74 3.33
CA ALA A 221 -7.30 6.02 3.56
C ALA A 221 -7.64 6.61 4.93
N LEU A 222 -8.91 6.59 5.34
CA LEU A 222 -9.32 7.07 6.66
C LEU A 222 -8.63 6.31 7.80
N TYR A 223 -8.55 4.97 7.71
CA TYR A 223 -7.83 4.17 8.69
C TYR A 223 -6.34 4.53 8.73
N LEU A 224 -5.70 4.70 7.57
CA LEU A 224 -4.27 5.01 7.49
C LEU A 224 -3.98 6.43 8.04
N LEU A 225 -4.82 7.42 7.74
CA LEU A 225 -4.74 8.74 8.36
C LEU A 225 -4.91 8.68 9.87
N GLU A 226 -5.85 7.88 10.38
CA GLU A 226 -6.03 7.71 11.84
C GLU A 226 -4.77 7.16 12.48
N GLN A 227 -4.10 6.19 11.87
CA GLN A 227 -2.82 5.69 12.38
C GLN A 227 -1.76 6.79 12.42
N ILE A 228 -1.63 7.58 11.34
CA ILE A 228 -0.59 8.62 11.24
C ILE A 228 -0.86 9.80 12.17
N LEU A 229 -2.12 10.19 12.40
CA LEU A 229 -2.45 11.38 13.20
C LEU A 229 -2.59 11.10 14.70
N THR A 230 -2.67 9.83 15.11
CA THR A 230 -2.93 9.48 16.51
C THR A 230 -2.01 8.41 17.09
N GLY A 231 -1.23 7.72 16.26
CA GLY A 231 -0.45 6.56 16.67
C GLY A 231 1.02 6.85 17.02
N PHE A 232 1.52 8.07 16.80
CA PHE A 232 2.86 8.49 17.23
C PHE A 232 2.84 9.25 18.56
N ASP A 233 4.00 9.78 18.96
CA ASP A 233 4.08 10.80 19.99
C ASP A 233 3.39 12.11 19.56
N ILE A 234 3.16 13.00 20.54
CA ILE A 234 2.39 14.24 20.37
C ILE A 234 3.01 15.11 19.28
N ASP A 235 4.33 15.27 19.27
CA ASP A 235 5.03 16.17 18.35
C ASP A 235 4.88 15.67 16.90
N LYS A 236 5.10 14.37 16.68
CA LYS A 236 4.95 13.78 15.35
C LYS A 236 3.50 13.77 14.86
N ASN A 237 2.53 13.52 15.75
CA ASN A 237 1.11 13.60 15.41
C ASN A 237 0.72 15.03 14.97
N VAL A 238 1.21 16.05 15.69
CA VAL A 238 1.00 17.47 15.35
C VAL A 238 1.64 17.83 14.00
N GLU A 239 2.87 17.38 13.75
CA GLU A 239 3.55 17.57 12.46
C GLU A 239 2.74 16.97 11.30
N ASN A 240 2.29 15.72 11.44
CA ASN A 240 1.50 15.05 10.43
C ASN A 240 0.14 15.74 10.20
N ALA A 241 -0.50 16.23 11.27
CA ALA A 241 -1.76 16.97 11.19
C ALA A 241 -1.59 18.29 10.41
N LYS A 242 -0.51 19.04 10.67
CA LYS A 242 -0.16 20.24 9.90
C LYS A 242 0.05 19.91 8.42
N GLN A 243 0.69 18.77 8.12
CA GLN A 243 0.88 18.32 6.75
C GLN A 243 -0.45 18.00 6.07
N VAL A 244 -1.40 17.36 6.77
CA VAL A 244 -2.76 17.14 6.24
C VAL A 244 -3.43 18.47 5.89
N VAL A 245 -3.32 19.48 6.76
CA VAL A 245 -3.89 20.82 6.51
C VAL A 245 -3.23 21.49 5.30
N SER A 246 -1.91 21.50 5.23
CA SER A 246 -1.17 22.18 4.15
C SER A 246 -1.36 21.54 2.78
N LEU A 247 -1.67 20.24 2.73
CA LEU A 247 -1.96 19.49 1.51
C LEU A 247 -3.44 19.54 1.10
N GLY A 248 -4.27 20.38 1.74
CA GLY A 248 -5.69 20.51 1.40
C GLY A 248 -6.57 19.37 1.92
N GLY A 249 -6.07 18.56 2.85
CA GLY A 249 -6.80 17.40 3.39
C GLY A 249 -8.10 17.76 4.11
N LEU A 250 -8.26 19.01 4.59
CA LEU A 250 -9.50 19.46 5.22
C LEU A 250 -10.70 19.37 4.27
N GLU A 251 -10.56 19.76 3.00
CA GLU A 251 -11.64 19.69 2.03
C GLU A 251 -12.08 18.24 1.80
N LEU A 252 -11.12 17.30 1.73
CA LEU A 252 -11.40 15.87 1.57
C LEU A 252 -12.13 15.30 2.80
N LEU A 253 -11.75 15.71 4.01
CA LEU A 253 -12.40 15.29 5.25
C LEU A 253 -13.81 15.90 5.39
N ILE A 254 -14.00 17.16 5.01
CA ILE A 254 -15.33 17.80 4.95
C ILE A 254 -16.21 17.04 3.96
N ARG A 255 -15.74 16.78 2.74
CA ARG A 255 -16.49 16.00 1.74
C ARG A 255 -16.87 14.62 2.28
N THR A 256 -15.96 13.97 3.02
CA THR A 256 -16.24 12.69 3.69
C THR A 256 -17.37 12.80 4.72
N LEU A 257 -17.48 13.92 5.46
CA LEU A 257 -18.62 14.16 6.35
C LEU A 257 -19.95 14.26 5.57
N GLU A 258 -19.93 14.89 4.39
CA GLU A 258 -21.15 15.11 3.61
C GLU A 258 -21.67 13.81 2.99
N VAL A 259 -20.79 13.05 2.33
CA VAL A 259 -21.18 11.90 1.50
C VAL A 259 -20.92 10.54 2.13
N GLY A 260 -20.13 10.48 3.20
CA GLY A 260 -19.72 9.22 3.83
C GLY A 260 -20.81 8.58 4.67
N ASP A 261 -20.65 7.28 4.94
CA ASP A 261 -21.51 6.56 5.89
C ASP A 261 -21.21 6.94 7.35
N SER A 262 -21.97 6.41 8.31
CA SER A 262 -21.80 6.74 9.74
C SER A 262 -20.38 6.46 10.26
N ARG A 263 -19.68 5.45 9.74
CA ARG A 263 -18.32 5.11 10.17
C ARG A 263 -17.32 6.08 9.55
N GLU A 264 -17.45 6.35 8.26
CA GLU A 264 -16.59 7.30 7.53
C GLU A 264 -16.70 8.71 8.13
N ARG A 265 -17.93 9.15 8.42
CA ARG A 265 -18.21 10.45 9.06
C ARG A 265 -17.58 10.56 10.45
N LYS A 266 -17.62 9.48 11.24
CA LYS A 266 -17.00 9.41 12.56
C LYS A 266 -15.47 9.50 12.48
N SER A 267 -14.86 8.76 11.55
CA SER A 267 -13.42 8.84 11.28
C SER A 267 -13.03 10.25 10.84
N ALA A 268 -13.75 10.84 9.89
CA ALA A 268 -13.50 12.21 9.42
C ALA A 268 -13.61 13.23 10.56
N THR A 269 -14.60 13.10 11.44
CA THR A 269 -14.75 13.96 12.63
C THR A 269 -13.54 13.87 13.56
N GLY A 270 -13.04 12.66 13.82
CA GLY A 270 -11.83 12.45 14.62
C GLY A 270 -10.60 13.10 13.98
N LEU A 271 -10.41 12.91 12.68
CA LEU A 271 -9.30 13.47 11.92
C LEU A 271 -9.34 15.00 11.87
N LEU A 272 -10.53 15.60 11.74
CA LEU A 272 -10.71 17.06 11.80
C LEU A 272 -10.31 17.62 13.16
N ASN A 273 -10.67 16.95 14.27
CA ASN A 273 -10.20 17.35 15.60
C ASN A 273 -8.67 17.27 15.70
N SER A 274 -8.04 16.23 15.14
CA SER A 274 -6.57 16.14 15.08
C SER A 274 -5.97 17.29 14.26
N CYS A 275 -6.60 17.70 13.16
CA CYS A 275 -6.15 18.85 12.37
C CYS A 275 -6.25 20.16 13.16
N ILE A 276 -7.33 20.37 13.91
CA ILE A 276 -7.49 21.54 14.80
C ILE A 276 -6.40 21.58 15.88
N GLN A 277 -6.09 20.43 16.49
CA GLN A 277 -5.03 20.33 17.50
C GLN A 277 -3.64 20.58 16.91
N GLY A 278 -3.40 20.14 15.67
CA GLY A 278 -2.14 20.33 14.98
C GLY A 278 -1.95 21.76 14.45
N ASP A 279 -3.02 22.35 13.91
CA ASP A 279 -3.04 23.67 13.30
C ASP A 279 -4.31 24.42 13.70
N GLY A 280 -4.22 25.20 14.78
CA GLY A 280 -5.37 25.93 15.33
C GLY A 280 -5.97 26.98 14.39
N ASP A 281 -5.22 27.42 13.37
CA ASP A 281 -5.66 28.40 12.37
C ASP A 281 -6.71 27.79 11.43
N CYS A 282 -6.72 26.45 11.28
CA CYS A 282 -7.70 25.78 10.44
C CYS A 282 -9.14 25.84 11.00
N ARG A 283 -9.30 26.15 12.30
CA ARG A 283 -10.62 26.20 12.96
C ARG A 283 -11.59 27.15 12.27
N HIS A 284 -11.12 28.34 11.87
CA HIS A 284 -11.96 29.33 11.21
C HIS A 284 -12.48 28.80 9.87
N TYR A 285 -11.58 28.25 9.05
CA TYR A 285 -11.94 27.61 7.79
C TYR A 285 -12.98 26.48 7.98
N LEU A 286 -12.77 25.61 8.96
CA LEU A 286 -13.71 24.52 9.25
C LEU A 286 -15.09 25.05 9.69
N ALA A 287 -15.12 26.11 10.49
CA ALA A 287 -16.36 26.68 10.96
C ALA A 287 -17.13 27.41 9.87
N GLU A 288 -16.49 27.88 8.81
CA GLU A 288 -17.19 28.42 7.64
C GLU A 288 -17.70 27.31 6.71
N ASN A 289 -16.94 26.22 6.55
CA ASN A 289 -17.18 25.24 5.49
C ASN A 289 -17.94 23.97 5.93
N ILE A 290 -17.97 23.63 7.23
CA ILE A 290 -18.73 22.48 7.71
C ILE A 290 -20.20 22.85 7.99
N LYS A 291 -21.13 22.08 7.42
CA LYS A 291 -22.55 22.12 7.79
C LYS A 291 -22.77 21.44 9.14
N LYS A 292 -23.28 22.19 10.11
CA LYS A 292 -23.43 21.74 11.52
C LYS A 292 -24.43 20.60 11.65
N SER A 293 -25.38 20.49 10.70
CA SER A 293 -26.35 19.39 10.64
C SER A 293 -25.68 18.02 10.62
N PHE A 294 -24.58 17.84 9.88
CA PHE A 294 -23.88 16.55 9.82
C PHE A 294 -23.26 16.17 11.18
N ILE A 295 -22.78 17.14 11.94
CA ILE A 295 -22.23 16.91 13.29
C ILE A 295 -23.36 16.58 14.28
N LEU A 296 -24.48 17.29 14.19
CA LEU A 296 -25.67 17.03 15.02
C LEU A 296 -26.26 15.64 14.76
N GLU A 297 -26.33 15.20 13.50
CA GLU A 297 -26.74 13.83 13.13
C GLU A 297 -25.84 12.78 13.79
N LEU A 298 -24.51 12.99 13.79
CA LEU A 298 -23.57 12.11 14.47
C LEU A 298 -23.76 12.08 15.98
N LEU A 299 -24.04 13.23 16.62
CA LEU A 299 -24.32 13.28 18.06
C LEU A 299 -25.57 12.49 18.44
N LEU A 300 -26.61 12.56 17.60
CA LEU A 300 -27.88 11.88 17.83
C LEU A 300 -27.85 10.38 17.53
N SER A 301 -26.84 9.90 16.79
CA SER A 301 -26.71 8.50 16.36
C SER A 301 -26.39 7.47 17.47
N ASN A 302 -26.33 7.90 18.75
CA ASN A 302 -26.15 7.07 19.96
C ASN A 302 -24.97 6.07 19.93
N GLU A 303 -23.89 6.38 19.20
CA GLU A 303 -22.64 5.64 19.28
C GLU A 303 -21.67 6.33 20.25
N GLY A 304 -21.54 5.85 21.50
CA GLY A 304 -20.86 6.54 22.61
C GLY A 304 -19.50 7.22 22.31
N LYS A 305 -18.57 6.58 21.60
CA LYS A 305 -17.28 7.22 21.21
C LYS A 305 -17.43 8.26 20.09
N SER A 306 -18.41 8.08 19.20
CA SER A 306 -18.74 9.04 18.13
C SER A 306 -19.25 10.35 18.72
N SER A 307 -20.05 10.24 19.79
CA SER A 307 -20.65 11.38 20.49
C SER A 307 -19.59 12.33 21.07
N SER A 308 -18.49 11.82 21.63
CA SER A 308 -17.42 12.67 22.20
C SER A 308 -16.66 13.48 21.14
N SER A 309 -16.20 12.84 20.06
CA SER A 309 -15.47 13.53 19.00
C SER A 309 -16.35 14.53 18.23
N ALA A 310 -17.62 14.18 18.00
CA ALA A 310 -18.57 15.09 17.38
C ALA A 310 -18.90 16.29 18.28
N LEU A 311 -19.02 16.08 19.59
CA LEU A 311 -19.23 17.17 20.55
C LEU A 311 -18.02 18.09 20.62
N SER A 312 -16.81 17.53 20.69
CA SER A 312 -15.56 18.28 20.67
C SER A 312 -15.47 19.16 19.42
N LEU A 313 -15.74 18.58 18.24
CA LEU A 313 -15.72 19.34 17.00
C LEU A 313 -16.77 20.44 17.03
N LEU A 314 -18.00 20.15 17.46
CA LEU A 314 -19.06 21.16 17.54
C LEU A 314 -18.67 22.32 18.46
N ILE A 315 -18.04 22.06 19.61
CA ILE A 315 -17.55 23.09 20.53
C ILE A 315 -16.49 23.95 19.84
N GLU A 316 -15.48 23.35 19.20
CA GLU A 316 -14.44 24.10 18.48
C GLU A 316 -15.03 25.00 17.38
N LEU A 317 -16.05 24.53 16.64
CA LEU A 317 -16.68 25.30 15.58
C LEU A 317 -17.59 26.43 16.09
N LEU A 318 -18.09 26.34 17.32
CA LEU A 318 -18.96 27.36 17.93
C LEU A 318 -18.17 28.40 18.73
N CYS A 319 -17.04 28.00 19.33
CA CYS A 319 -16.22 28.83 20.19
C CYS A 319 -15.13 29.61 19.43
N LEU A 320 -15.47 30.22 18.29
CA LEU A 320 -14.53 30.99 17.46
C LEU A 320 -14.09 32.33 18.08
N ASN A 321 -14.69 32.73 19.20
CA ASN A 321 -14.34 33.95 19.93
C ASN A 321 -13.43 33.60 21.12
N GLY A 322 -12.13 33.79 20.93
CA GLY A 322 -11.09 33.69 21.96
C GLY A 322 -9.82 34.38 21.49
#